data_AF-A0A4D4LLA7-F1
#
_entry.id   AF-A0A4D4LLA7-F1
#
_cell.length_a   1.000
_cell.length_b   1.000
_cell.length_c   1.000
_cell.angle_alpha   90.00
_cell.angle_beta   90.00
_cell.angle_gamma   90.00
#
_symmetry.space_group_name_H-M   'P 1'
#
loop_
_entity.id
_entity.type
_entity.pdbx_description
1 polymer ?
#
loop_
_entity_poly.entity_id
_entity_poly.type
_entity_poly.pdbx_seq_one_letter_code
_entity_poly.pdbx_strand_id
1 'polypeptide(L)'
;MGTEIGARNLADADRYDLLPHLADRLGLDTRSDRSLWKDRALVELNRSVLHSFDRAGVTVTDHHTESLRFLTHLDREERKGRRVGADWSWIVPPISGSATPVFHRTYETVERHPAYVHHPEALARARGEIDEILV
;
A
#
# COMPACT_ATOMS: atom_id res chain seq x y z
N MET A 1 -6.61 0.45 -3.48
CA MET A 1 -5.78 1.65 -3.72
C MET A 1 -4.67 1.31 -4.72
N GLY A 2 -4.31 2.21 -5.64
CA GLY A 2 -3.38 1.91 -6.74
C GLY A 2 -1.98 1.44 -6.29
N THR A 3 -1.49 1.93 -5.16
CA THR A 3 -0.18 1.58 -4.60
C THR A 3 -0.09 0.13 -4.12
N GLU A 4 -1.21 -0.53 -3.83
CA GLU A 4 -1.22 -1.98 -3.51
C GLU A 4 -0.80 -2.82 -4.73
N ILE A 5 -1.11 -2.35 -5.92
CA ILE A 5 -0.71 -3.01 -7.17
C ILE A 5 0.67 -2.49 -7.60
N GLY A 6 0.78 -1.18 -7.80
CA GLY A 6 1.97 -0.57 -8.39
C GLY A 6 3.20 -0.63 -7.49
N ALA A 7 3.05 -0.37 -6.19
CA ALA A 7 4.19 -0.30 -5.26
C ALA A 7 4.42 -1.57 -4.44
N ARG A 8 3.40 -2.43 -4.27
CA ARG A 8 3.56 -3.70 -3.55
C ARG A 8 3.65 -4.87 -4.53
N ASN A 9 2.52 -5.27 -5.13
CA ASN A 9 2.50 -6.47 -5.97
C ASN A 9 3.53 -6.44 -7.11
N LEU A 10 3.60 -5.34 -7.87
CA LEU A 10 4.45 -5.24 -9.05
C LEU A 10 5.90 -4.83 -8.76
N ALA A 11 6.16 -4.13 -7.65
CA ALA A 11 7.46 -3.53 -7.38
C ALA A 11 8.27 -4.21 -6.27
N ASP A 12 7.63 -4.88 -5.30
CA ASP A 12 8.35 -5.58 -4.23
C ASP A 12 9.24 -6.68 -4.84
N ALA A 13 10.49 -6.75 -4.37
CA ALA A 13 11.52 -7.66 -4.91
C ALA A 13 11.23 -9.14 -4.61
N ASP A 14 10.46 -9.43 -3.55
CA ASP A 14 9.95 -10.75 -3.20
C ASP A 14 8.61 -11.06 -3.87
N ARG A 15 8.16 -10.22 -4.82
CA ARG A 15 6.93 -10.37 -5.59
C ARG A 15 7.23 -10.43 -7.08
N TYR A 16 6.67 -9.55 -7.91
CA TYR A 16 6.92 -9.57 -9.36
C TYR A 16 8.22 -8.86 -9.77
N ASP A 17 8.81 -8.04 -8.89
CA ASP A 17 10.08 -7.34 -9.11
C ASP A 17 10.21 -6.65 -10.49
N LEU A 18 9.22 -5.84 -10.90
CA LEU A 18 9.21 -5.22 -12.23
C LEU A 18 10.05 -3.95 -12.34
N LEU A 19 10.59 -3.42 -11.24
CA LEU A 19 11.35 -2.15 -11.29
C LEU A 19 12.59 -2.22 -12.19
N PRO A 20 13.44 -3.28 -12.14
CA PRO A 20 14.60 -3.39 -13.04
C PRO A 20 14.19 -3.43 -14.51
N HIS A 21 13.13 -4.19 -14.83
CA HIS A 21 12.60 -4.27 -16.19
C HIS A 21 12.11 -2.90 -16.68
N LEU A 22 11.35 -2.18 -15.86
CA LEU A 22 10.84 -0.87 -16.24
C LEU A 22 11.97 0.16 -16.39
N ALA A 23 12.99 0.10 -15.53
CA ALA A 23 14.15 0.98 -15.60
C ALA A 23 14.94 0.80 -16.90
N ASP A 24 15.13 -0.44 -17.37
CA ASP A 24 15.74 -0.74 -18.67
C ASP A 24 14.91 -0.16 -19.82
N ARG A 25 13.58 -0.39 -19.82
CA ARG A 25 12.68 0.14 -20.85
C ARG A 25 12.61 1.66 -20.89
N LEU A 26 12.87 2.31 -19.75
CA LEU A 26 12.94 3.76 -19.61
C LEU A 26 14.35 4.33 -19.86
N GLY A 27 15.37 3.49 -20.08
CA GLY A 27 16.75 3.91 -20.28
C GLY A 27 17.39 4.57 -19.06
N LEU A 28 17.02 4.13 -17.85
CA LEU A 28 17.55 4.68 -16.60
C LEU A 28 18.92 4.09 -16.25
N ASP A 29 19.78 4.89 -15.62
CA ASP A 29 21.06 4.41 -15.08
C ASP A 29 20.83 3.64 -13.77
N THR A 30 20.91 2.31 -13.82
CA THR A 30 20.70 1.41 -12.67
C THR A 30 22.00 1.07 -11.92
N ARG A 31 23.15 1.64 -12.30
CA ARG A 31 24.45 1.31 -11.71
C ARG A 31 24.60 1.77 -10.26
N SER A 32 23.80 2.75 -9.83
CA SER A 32 23.83 3.31 -8.48
C SER A 32 22.45 3.77 -8.05
N ASP A 33 22.06 3.43 -6.82
CA ASP A 33 20.82 3.92 -6.22
C ASP A 33 20.80 5.45 -6.06
N ARG A 34 21.96 6.13 -6.10
CA ARG A 34 22.03 7.61 -6.11
C ARG A 34 21.42 8.24 -7.35
N SER A 35 21.23 7.49 -8.43
CA SER A 35 20.50 7.99 -9.62
C SER A 35 18.99 8.10 -9.38
N LEU A 36 18.49 7.54 -8.27
CA LEU A 36 17.06 7.46 -7.93
C LEU A 36 16.24 6.73 -9.02
N TRP A 37 16.87 5.75 -9.68
CA TRP A 37 16.21 5.00 -10.74
C TRP A 37 15.00 4.21 -10.22
N LYS A 38 15.08 3.68 -8.99
CA LYS A 38 13.98 2.96 -8.33
C LYS A 38 12.79 3.88 -8.11
N ASP A 39 13.02 5.07 -7.56
CA ASP A 39 11.99 6.07 -7.30
C ASP A 39 11.28 6.49 -8.58
N ARG A 40 12.05 6.78 -9.64
CA ARG A 40 11.50 7.16 -10.94
C ARG A 40 10.70 6.02 -11.58
N ALA A 41 11.23 4.81 -11.60
CA ALA A 41 10.52 3.64 -12.13
C ALA A 41 9.23 3.35 -11.35
N LEU A 42 9.29 3.44 -10.02
CA LEU A 42 8.16 3.20 -9.14
C LEU A 42 7.01 4.20 -9.37
N VAL A 43 7.32 5.48 -9.59
CA VAL A 43 6.32 6.51 -9.92
C VAL A 43 5.64 6.19 -11.26
N GLU A 44 6.41 5.86 -12.30
CA GLU A 44 5.84 5.53 -13.61
C GLU A 44 5.00 4.24 -13.58
N LEU A 45 5.41 3.25 -12.78
CA LEU A 45 4.64 2.02 -12.58
C LEU A 45 3.29 2.32 -11.91
N ASN A 46 3.29 3.11 -10.83
CA ASN A 46 2.05 3.49 -10.16
C ASN A 46 1.12 4.32 -11.05
N ARG A 47 1.68 5.25 -11.84
CA ARG A 47 0.91 6.02 -12.82
C ARG A 47 0.29 5.12 -13.89
N SER A 48 1.03 4.12 -14.36
CA SER A 48 0.57 3.16 -15.38
C SER A 48 -0.58 2.30 -14.87
N VAL A 49 -0.55 1.90 -13.59
CA VAL A 49 -1.67 1.19 -12.94
C VAL A 49 -2.94 2.05 -12.95
N LEU A 50 -2.87 3.29 -12.42
CA LEU A 50 -4.02 4.19 -12.38
C LEU A 50 -4.59 4.44 -13.78
N HIS A 51 -3.71 4.78 -14.73
CA HIS A 51 -4.09 5.00 -16.12
C HIS A 51 -4.82 3.79 -16.75
N SER A 52 -4.33 2.58 -16.48
CA SER A 52 -4.91 1.36 -17.05
C SER A 52 -6.32 1.08 -16.48
N PHE A 53 -6.52 1.29 -15.19
CA PHE A 53 -7.83 1.16 -14.55
C PHE A 53 -8.82 2.21 -15.06
N ASP A 54 -8.39 3.47 -15.17
CA ASP A 54 -9.20 4.55 -15.75
C ASP A 54 -9.63 4.21 -17.18
N ARG A 55 -8.69 3.74 -18.00
CA ARG A 55 -8.96 3.32 -19.38
C ARG A 55 -9.92 2.14 -19.48
N ALA A 56 -9.91 1.24 -18.50
CA ALA A 56 -10.79 0.09 -18.44
C ALA A 56 -12.16 0.42 -17.82
N GLY A 57 -12.36 1.63 -17.30
CA GLY A 57 -13.57 2.00 -16.56
C GLY A 57 -13.72 1.24 -15.24
N VAL A 58 -12.62 0.75 -14.67
CA VAL A 58 -12.61 0.00 -13.40
C VAL A 58 -12.22 0.93 -12.27
N THR A 59 -13.00 0.94 -11.19
CA THR A 59 -12.74 1.79 -10.03
C THR A 59 -11.38 1.48 -9.41
N VAL A 60 -10.54 2.51 -9.33
CA VAL A 60 -9.32 2.56 -8.53
C VAL A 60 -9.23 3.94 -7.88
N THR A 61 -8.36 4.06 -6.89
CA THR A 61 -8.12 5.33 -6.18
C THR A 61 -6.63 5.49 -5.92
N ASP A 62 -6.16 6.72 -5.95
CA ASP A 62 -4.79 7.07 -5.62
C ASP A 62 -4.60 7.27 -4.11
N HIS A 63 -3.35 7.18 -3.67
CA HIS A 63 -3.01 7.21 -2.26
C HIS A 63 -3.11 8.62 -1.63
N HIS A 64 -3.04 9.70 -2.41
CA HIS A 64 -3.26 11.05 -1.89
C HIS A 64 -4.74 11.28 -1.59
N THR A 65 -5.62 10.88 -2.51
CA THR A 65 -7.08 10.94 -2.31
C THR A 65 -7.52 10.08 -1.13
N GLU A 66 -7.03 8.84 -1.00
CA GLU A 66 -7.38 7.99 0.14
C GLU A 66 -6.86 8.52 1.47
N SER A 67 -5.65 9.09 1.50
CA SER A 67 -5.13 9.73 2.70
C SER A 67 -6.01 10.89 3.17
N LEU A 68 -6.50 11.73 2.24
CA LEU A 68 -7.45 12.81 2.54
C LEU A 68 -8.81 12.29 3.01
N ARG A 69 -9.32 11.23 2.37
CA ARG A 69 -10.57 10.56 2.75
C ARG A 69 -10.46 9.97 4.16
N PHE A 70 -9.33 9.38 4.51
CA PHE A 70 -9.08 8.87 5.85
C PHE A 70 -9.11 9.99 6.89
N LEU A 71 -8.45 11.13 6.64
CA LEU A 71 -8.54 12.27 7.56
C LEU A 71 -9.96 12.84 7.70
N THR A 72 -10.72 12.86 6.61
CA THR A 72 -12.15 13.24 6.63
C THR A 72 -12.96 12.27 7.49
N HIS A 73 -12.65 10.97 7.44
CA HIS A 73 -13.26 9.97 8.31
C HIS A 73 -12.93 10.24 9.78
N LEU A 74 -11.65 10.48 10.12
CA LEU A 74 -11.25 10.79 11.50
C LEU A 74 -12.02 11.98 12.08
N ASP A 75 -12.09 13.08 11.33
CA ASP A 75 -12.82 14.29 11.73
C ASP A 75 -14.32 14.03 11.95
N ARG A 76 -14.95 13.20 11.12
CA ARG A 76 -16.36 12.79 11.32
C ARG A 76 -16.57 11.95 12.57
N GLU A 77 -15.63 11.07 12.89
CA GLU A 77 -15.70 10.22 14.08
C GLU A 77 -15.45 11.04 15.36
N GLU A 78 -14.48 11.94 15.31
CA GLU A 78 -14.15 12.85 16.41
C GLU A 78 -15.31 13.78 16.76
N ARG A 79 -16.00 14.35 15.75
CA ARG A 79 -17.23 15.14 15.94
C ARG A 79 -18.37 14.36 16.61
N LYS A 80 -18.33 13.03 16.55
CA LYS A 80 -19.28 12.15 17.21
C LYS A 80 -18.75 11.59 18.55
N GLY A 81 -17.64 12.13 19.05
CA GLY A 81 -16.99 11.69 20.29
C GLY A 81 -16.36 10.31 20.22
N ARG A 82 -16.09 9.77 19.02
CA ARG A 82 -15.49 8.46 18.82
C ARG A 82 -14.00 8.57 18.49
N ARG A 83 -13.21 7.71 19.11
CA ARG A 83 -11.77 7.55 18.78
C ARG A 83 -11.62 6.50 17.68
N VAL A 84 -10.83 6.82 16.66
CA VAL A 84 -10.46 5.87 15.59
C VAL A 84 -9.08 5.31 15.90
N GLY A 85 -8.99 3.99 16.02
CA GLY A 85 -7.70 3.31 16.12
C GLY A 85 -7.10 3.11 14.74
N ALA A 86 -5.80 3.32 14.58
CA ALA A 86 -5.09 3.05 13.33
C ALA A 86 -3.63 2.68 13.59
N ASP A 87 -3.12 1.74 12.78
CA ASP A 87 -1.71 1.40 12.76
C ASP A 87 -1.01 2.26 11.68
N TRP A 88 -0.13 3.15 12.13
CA TRP A 88 0.62 4.07 11.26
C TRP A 88 1.38 3.35 10.14
N SER A 89 1.92 2.16 10.43
CA SER A 89 2.69 1.37 9.46
C SER A 89 1.85 0.84 8.30
N TRP A 90 0.52 0.76 8.49
CA TRP A 90 -0.43 0.29 7.47
C TRP A 90 -1.14 1.41 6.73
N ILE A 91 -1.40 2.54 7.38
CA ILE A 91 -2.15 3.66 6.77
C ILE A 91 -1.28 4.61 5.97
N VAL A 92 0.03 4.69 6.25
CA VAL A 92 0.96 5.50 5.45
C VAL A 92 1.25 4.76 4.14
N PRO A 93 1.02 5.39 2.98
CA PRO A 93 1.26 4.72 1.70
C PRO A 93 2.74 4.34 1.50
N PRO A 94 3.02 3.21 0.82
CA PRO A 94 4.38 2.69 0.64
C PRO A 94 5.23 3.52 -0.33
N ILE A 95 4.66 4.56 -0.94
CA ILE A 95 5.33 5.56 -1.77
C ILE A 95 4.80 6.94 -1.37
N SER A 96 5.67 7.96 -1.42
CA SER A 96 5.30 9.35 -1.18
C SER A 96 4.73 9.62 0.22
N GLY A 97 5.13 8.84 1.24
CA GLY A 97 4.57 8.90 2.58
C GLY A 97 4.45 10.32 3.15
N SER A 98 5.55 11.08 3.23
CA SER A 98 5.53 12.45 3.76
C SER A 98 4.79 13.48 2.90
N ALA A 99 4.49 13.14 1.64
CA ALA A 99 3.61 13.94 0.77
C ALA A 99 2.11 13.63 0.99
N THR A 100 1.78 12.75 1.95
CA THR A 100 0.41 12.46 2.35
C THR A 100 0.15 12.98 3.76
N PRO A 101 -1.06 13.47 4.04
CA PRO A 101 -1.35 14.12 5.32
C PRO A 101 -1.46 13.13 6.49
N VAL A 102 -1.58 11.83 6.20
CA VAL A 102 -1.58 10.77 7.22
C VAL A 102 -0.20 10.54 7.83
N PHE A 103 0.88 10.92 7.15
CA PHE A 103 2.24 10.78 7.69
C PHE A 103 2.48 11.67 8.92
N HIS A 104 1.86 12.86 8.96
CA HIS A 104 2.16 13.93 9.92
C HIS A 104 1.37 13.84 11.24
N ARG A 105 0.75 12.69 11.52
CA ARG A 105 -0.06 12.47 12.73
C ARG A 105 0.38 11.20 13.44
N THR A 106 0.25 11.21 14.76
CA THR A 106 0.37 10.00 15.58
C THR A 106 -0.99 9.33 15.69
N TYR A 107 -0.99 8.01 15.63
CA TYR A 107 -2.19 7.19 15.76
C TYR A 107 -2.00 6.19 16.89
N GLU A 108 -3.05 5.99 17.68
CA GLU A 108 -3.09 4.90 18.64
C GLU A 108 -3.74 3.69 17.98
N THR A 109 -3.12 2.52 18.12
CA THR A 109 -3.82 1.26 17.82
C THR A 109 -4.81 1.01 18.95
N VAL A 110 -6.10 0.88 18.60
CA VAL A 110 -7.16 0.64 19.56
C VAL A 110 -7.89 -0.63 19.17
N GLU A 111 -7.87 -1.63 20.06
CA GLU A 111 -8.66 -2.83 19.87
C GLU A 111 -10.14 -2.55 20.19
N ARG A 112 -11.02 -2.93 19.28
CA ARG A 112 -12.47 -2.71 19.38
C ARG A 112 -13.19 -3.95 18.87
N HIS A 113 -14.34 -4.28 19.46
CA HIS A 113 -15.23 -5.31 18.95
C HIS A 113 -16.52 -4.68 18.40
N PRO A 114 -17.09 -5.22 17.31
CA PRO A 114 -16.59 -6.36 16.53
C PRO A 114 -15.29 -6.06 15.76
N ALA A 115 -14.44 -7.07 15.54
CA ALA A 115 -13.15 -6.94 14.85
C ALA A 115 -12.92 -8.05 13.82
N TYR A 116 -12.17 -7.72 12.77
CA TYR A 116 -11.51 -8.70 11.91
C TYR A 116 -10.16 -9.09 12.54
N VAL A 117 -9.95 -10.39 12.76
CA VAL A 117 -8.73 -10.93 13.37
C VAL A 117 -8.14 -12.02 12.47
N HIS A 118 -6.83 -12.22 12.55
CA HIS A 118 -6.19 -13.35 11.89
C HIS A 118 -6.66 -14.66 12.52
N HIS A 119 -7.07 -15.62 11.69
CA HIS A 119 -7.35 -16.97 12.14
C HIS A 119 -6.02 -17.72 12.36
N PRO A 120 -5.70 -18.20 13.57
CA PRO A 120 -4.39 -18.78 13.87
C PRO A 120 -3.98 -19.91 12.91
N GLU A 121 -4.89 -20.82 12.59
CA GLU A 121 -4.60 -21.92 11.67
C GLU A 121 -4.38 -21.46 10.23
N ALA A 122 -5.09 -20.42 9.77
CA ALA A 122 -4.91 -19.89 8.43
C ALA A 122 -3.54 -19.21 8.30
N LEU A 123 -3.11 -18.53 9.37
CA LEU A 123 -1.80 -17.90 9.44
C LEU A 123 -0.68 -18.94 9.43
N ALA A 124 -0.81 -20.01 10.22
CA ALA A 124 0.14 -21.10 10.25
C ALA A 124 0.25 -21.81 8.89
N ARG A 125 -0.88 -22.07 8.21
CA ARG A 125 -0.89 -22.58 6.83
C ARG A 125 -0.19 -21.64 5.85
N ALA A 126 -0.45 -20.33 5.92
CA ALA A 126 0.19 -19.34 5.04
C ALA A 126 1.71 -19.26 5.23
N ARG A 127 2.22 -19.61 6.41
CA ARG A 127 3.65 -19.67 6.74
C ARG A 127 4.30 -21.03 6.44
N GLY A 128 3.53 -22.03 6.02
CA GLY A 128 4.02 -23.39 5.81
C GLY A 128 4.32 -24.14 7.13
N GLU A 129 3.66 -23.76 8.22
CA GLU A 129 3.88 -24.34 9.56
C GLU A 129 2.97 -25.56 9.84
N ILE A 130 2.03 -25.89 8.93
CA ILE A 130 1.11 -27.03 9.06
C ILE A 130 1.10 -27.84 7.75
N ASP A 131 1.70 -29.03 7.80
CA ASP A 131 1.59 -30.08 6.78
C ASP A 131 0.43 -31.02 7.11
N GLU A 132 -0.80 -30.62 6.82
CA GLU A 132 -1.90 -31.59 6.68
C GLU A 132 -2.47 -31.47 5.27
N ILE A 133 -2.06 -32.40 4.42
CA ILE A 133 -2.76 -32.74 3.19
C ILE A 133 -4.11 -33.34 3.62
N LEU A 134 -5.15 -32.51 3.68
CA LEU A 134 -6.52 -33.00 3.63
C LEU A 134 -6.78 -33.46 2.19
N VAL A 135 -6.55 -34.75 1.94
CA VAL A 135 -7.15 -35.50 0.82
C VAL A 135 -8.62 -35.72 1.12
#